data_AF-A0A368L2Z7-F1
#
_entry.id   AF-A0A368L2Z7-F1
#
_cell.length_a   1.000
_cell.length_b   1.000
_cell.length_c   1.000
_cell.angle_alpha   90.00
_cell.angle_beta   90.00
_cell.angle_gamma   90.00
#
_symmetry.space_group_name_H-M   'P 1'
#
loop_
_entity.id
_entity.type
_entity.pdbx_description
1 polymer ?
#
loop_
_entity_poly.entity_id
_entity_poly.type
_entity_poly.pdbx_seq_one_letter_code
_entity_poly.pdbx_strand_id
1 'polypeptide(L)'
;MLFLNSLLLESDPAARRYVKQEVVQVVFAKAPGALMSLEGANRYAVGDAILTSHAGGQVNTWVVSRDRFDAKYFPLSVEHGVEGDYQNHPVPVWAKQMNAPFSLARCEGGDVLQGQAGDWVMQYAPNDYGITEQIRFAAVYRPWTA
;
A
#
# COMPACT_ATOMS: atom_id res chain seq x y z
N MET A 1 23.98 -5.58 -1.55
CA MET A 1 22.59 -5.40 -2.00
C MET A 1 22.11 -6.72 -2.56
N LEU A 2 21.01 -7.26 -2.05
CA LEU A 2 20.43 -8.53 -2.49
C LEU A 2 19.47 -8.30 -3.66
N PHE A 3 19.46 -9.20 -4.64
CA PHE A 3 18.45 -9.22 -5.69
C PHE A 3 17.59 -10.47 -5.51
N LEU A 4 16.29 -10.28 -5.29
CA LEU A 4 15.34 -11.35 -5.01
C LEU A 4 14.58 -11.69 -6.29
N ASN A 5 14.94 -12.80 -6.93
CA ASN A 5 14.15 -13.38 -8.01
C ASN A 5 13.10 -14.32 -7.41
N SER A 6 11.82 -13.96 -7.57
CA SER A 6 10.68 -14.82 -7.24
C SER A 6 10.61 -15.25 -5.78
N LEU A 7 10.41 -14.28 -4.88
CA LEU A 7 10.29 -14.49 -3.43
C LEU A 7 8.94 -15.15 -3.07
N LEU A 8 8.94 -16.42 -2.67
CA LEU A 8 7.74 -17.09 -2.18
C LEU A 8 7.60 -16.93 -0.65
N LEU A 9 7.01 -15.82 -0.21
CA LEU A 9 6.83 -15.55 1.23
C LEU A 9 5.93 -16.58 1.91
N GLU A 10 4.99 -17.19 1.19
CA GLU A 10 4.15 -18.26 1.75
C GLU A 10 4.94 -19.46 2.28
N SER A 11 6.07 -19.78 1.64
CA SER A 11 6.97 -20.87 2.05
C SER A 11 8.10 -20.43 2.97
N ASP A 12 8.21 -19.13 3.27
CA ASP A 12 9.31 -18.58 4.07
C ASP A 12 8.99 -18.70 5.58
N PRO A 13 9.80 -19.41 6.37
CA PRO A 13 9.54 -19.59 7.80
C PRO A 13 9.60 -18.29 8.60
N ALA A 14 10.24 -17.23 8.08
CA ALA A 14 10.30 -15.92 8.69
C ALA A 14 9.13 -15.01 8.27
N ALA A 15 8.34 -15.38 7.26
CA ALA A 15 7.16 -14.61 6.86
C ALA A 15 5.96 -14.93 7.76
N ARG A 16 5.10 -13.93 7.96
CA ARG A 16 3.82 -14.07 8.66
C ARG A 16 2.72 -13.36 7.90
N ARG A 17 1.47 -13.69 8.20
CA ARG A 17 0.32 -12.98 7.65
C ARG A 17 0.01 -11.73 8.46
N TYR A 18 -0.22 -10.64 7.74
CA TYR A 18 -0.63 -9.36 8.28
C TYR A 18 -1.83 -8.84 7.52
N VAL A 19 -2.62 -8.01 8.17
CA VAL A 19 -3.72 -7.30 7.54
C VAL A 19 -3.47 -5.81 7.63
N LYS A 20 -3.69 -5.11 6.51
CA LYS A 20 -3.62 -3.66 6.50
C LYS A 20 -4.90 -3.09 7.12
N GLN A 21 -4.72 -2.18 8.07
CA GLN A 21 -5.76 -1.41 8.74
C GLN A 21 -5.29 0.05 8.77
N GLU A 22 -5.68 0.80 7.74
CA GLU A 22 -5.36 2.21 7.58
C GLU A 22 -6.65 2.99 7.43
N VAL A 23 -6.80 4.03 8.26
CA VAL A 23 -7.82 5.05 8.06
C VAL A 23 -7.23 6.17 7.23
N VAL A 24 -7.97 6.60 6.21
CA VAL A 24 -7.59 7.66 5.29
C VAL A 24 -8.71 8.69 5.20
N GLN A 25 -8.33 9.95 5.09
CA GLN A 25 -9.24 11.00 4.69
C GLN A 25 -9.36 11.01 3.17
N VAL A 26 -10.58 11.06 2.65
CA VAL A 26 -10.87 10.97 1.21
C VAL A 26 -11.52 12.25 0.72
N VAL A 27 -10.99 12.75 -0.39
CA VAL A 27 -11.61 13.79 -1.22
C VAL A 27 -11.74 13.26 -2.63
N PHE A 28 -12.84 13.57 -3.33
CA PHE A 28 -13.00 13.19 -4.73
C PHE A 28 -12.63 14.35 -5.66
N ALA A 29 -11.83 14.05 -6.68
CA ALA A 29 -11.37 15.03 -7.63
C ALA A 29 -12.56 15.67 -8.39
N LYS A 30 -12.68 17.00 -8.30
CA LYS A 30 -13.73 17.77 -9.01
C LYS A 30 -13.30 18.21 -10.41
N ALA A 31 -12.01 18.11 -10.69
CA ALA A 31 -11.37 18.43 -11.97
C ALA A 31 -10.21 17.46 -12.19
N PRO A 32 -9.81 17.19 -13.44
CA PRO A 32 -8.61 16.40 -13.71
C PRO A 32 -7.36 17.13 -13.21
N GLY A 33 -6.35 16.36 -12.80
CA GLY A 33 -5.11 16.92 -12.24
C GLY A 33 -3.99 15.89 -12.13
N ALA A 34 -2.97 16.23 -11.35
CA ALA A 34 -1.90 15.31 -11.01
C ALA A 34 -1.35 15.59 -9.61
N LEU A 35 -0.94 14.54 -8.91
CA LEU A 35 -0.11 14.64 -7.71
C LEU A 35 1.34 14.37 -8.10
N MET A 36 2.24 15.21 -7.61
CA MET A 36 3.67 14.96 -7.78
C MET A 36 4.14 13.94 -6.74
N SER A 37 4.68 12.83 -7.23
CA SER A 37 5.40 11.84 -6.42
C SER A 37 6.88 11.83 -6.79
N LEU A 38 7.70 11.11 -6.03
CA LEU A 38 9.13 10.96 -6.34
C LEU A 38 9.35 10.26 -7.69
N GLU A 39 8.40 9.40 -8.09
CA GLU A 39 8.39 8.61 -9.31
C GLU A 39 7.80 9.38 -10.52
N GLY A 40 7.23 10.57 -10.29
CA GLY A 40 6.64 11.42 -11.31
C GLY A 40 5.19 11.83 -11.02
N ALA A 41 4.55 12.44 -12.01
CA ALA A 41 3.18 12.93 -11.89
C ALA A 41 2.17 11.78 -11.95
N ASN A 42 1.50 11.50 -10.83
CA ASN A 42 0.36 10.59 -10.75
C ASN A 42 -0.93 11.34 -11.14
N ARG A 43 -1.35 11.17 -12.39
CA ARG A 43 -2.51 11.86 -12.97
C ARG A 43 -3.82 11.26 -12.49
N TYR A 44 -4.84 12.10 -12.36
CA TYR A 44 -6.18 11.71 -11.94
C TYR A 44 -7.27 12.42 -12.73
N ALA A 45 -8.41 11.76 -12.86
CA ALA A 45 -9.61 12.25 -13.51
C ALA A 45 -10.65 12.72 -12.49
N VAL A 46 -11.73 13.36 -12.98
CA VAL A 46 -12.88 13.71 -12.15
C VAL A 46 -13.49 12.44 -11.54
N GLY A 47 -13.77 12.48 -10.25
CA GLY A 47 -14.35 11.36 -9.50
C GLY A 47 -13.32 10.40 -8.92
N ASP A 48 -12.05 10.46 -9.31
CA ASP A 48 -11.00 9.69 -8.66
C ASP A 48 -10.82 10.14 -7.21
N ALA A 49 -10.43 9.19 -6.36
CA ALA A 49 -10.25 9.41 -4.95
C ALA A 49 -8.83 9.88 -4.66
N ILE A 50 -8.70 11.00 -3.97
CA ILE A 50 -7.46 11.52 -3.42
C ILE A 50 -7.47 11.18 -1.93
N LEU A 51 -6.58 10.28 -1.53
CA LEU A 51 -6.50 9.72 -0.19
C LEU A 51 -5.35 10.38 0.56
N THR A 52 -5.58 10.77 1.81
CA THR A 52 -4.56 11.26 2.72
C THR A 52 -4.50 10.37 3.96
N SER A 53 -3.31 9.84 4.25
CA SER A 53 -3.01 9.13 5.49
C SER A 53 -2.07 9.94 6.36
N HIS A 54 -2.32 9.89 7.67
CA HIS A 54 -1.44 10.44 8.70
C HIS A 54 -0.71 9.33 9.47
N ALA A 55 -0.79 8.09 9.01
CA ALA A 55 -0.18 6.96 9.68
C ALA A 55 1.35 7.03 9.63
N GLY A 56 2.00 6.65 10.73
CA GLY A 56 3.47 6.66 10.83
C GLY A 56 4.06 8.05 11.07
N GLY A 57 3.25 9.06 11.42
CA GLY A 57 3.71 10.41 11.73
C GLY A 57 4.08 11.27 10.53
N GLN A 58 3.78 10.80 9.31
CA GLN A 58 3.98 11.53 8.06
C GLN A 58 2.66 11.64 7.30
N VAL A 59 2.48 12.75 6.57
CA VAL A 59 1.34 12.93 5.67
C VAL A 59 1.68 12.30 4.33
N ASN A 60 0.93 11.28 3.94
CA ASN A 60 1.05 10.62 2.66
C ASN A 60 -0.23 10.81 1.86
N THR A 61 -0.12 11.40 0.67
CA THR A 61 -1.27 11.59 -0.21
C THR A 61 -1.06 10.86 -1.53
N TRP A 62 -2.06 10.08 -1.96
CA TRP A 62 -2.02 9.35 -3.22
C TRP A 62 -3.38 9.32 -3.90
N VAL A 63 -3.40 8.95 -5.17
CA VAL A 63 -4.62 8.79 -5.96
C VAL A 63 -4.98 7.33 -6.10
N VAL A 64 -6.27 7.04 -6.01
CA VAL A 64 -6.87 5.77 -6.41
C VAL A 64 -8.00 6.06 -7.40
N SER A 65 -8.05 5.33 -8.52
CA SER A 65 -9.15 5.47 -9.47
C SER A 65 -10.49 5.13 -8.82
N ARG A 66 -11.59 5.75 -9.29
CA ARG A 66 -12.91 5.56 -8.66
C ARG A 66 -13.29 4.09 -8.46
N ASP A 67 -13.20 3.26 -9.50
CA ASP A 67 -13.56 1.83 -9.41
C ASP A 67 -12.72 1.06 -8.38
N ARG A 68 -11.41 1.37 -8.30
CA ARG A 68 -10.50 0.75 -7.34
C ARG A 68 -10.79 1.22 -5.92
N PHE A 69 -11.21 2.47 -5.76
CA PHE A 69 -11.61 3.02 -4.48
C PHE A 69 -12.85 2.30 -3.97
N ASP A 70 -13.90 2.23 -4.81
CA ASP A 70 -15.18 1.61 -4.46
C ASP A 70 -15.03 0.13 -4.09
N ALA A 71 -14.08 -0.58 -4.70
CA ALA A 71 -13.79 -1.98 -4.39
C ALA A 71 -12.90 -2.20 -3.15
N LYS A 72 -12.12 -1.19 -2.72
CA LYS A 72 -11.06 -1.36 -1.70
C LYS A 72 -11.30 -0.62 -0.41
N TYR A 73 -12.25 0.31 -0.35
CA TYR A 73 -12.46 1.16 0.81
C TYR A 73 -13.93 1.15 1.22
N PHE A 74 -14.18 1.23 2.52
CA PHE A 74 -15.51 1.41 3.08
C PHE A 74 -15.51 2.64 4.00
N PRO A 75 -16.62 3.38 4.07
CA PRO A 75 -16.68 4.59 4.87
C PRO A 75 -16.79 4.26 6.37
N LEU A 76 -16.24 5.13 7.22
CA LEU A 76 -16.33 5.01 8.67
C LEU A 76 -17.42 5.90 9.29
N SER A 77 -17.55 7.13 8.78
CA SER A 77 -18.41 8.18 9.36
C SER A 77 -19.33 8.84 8.34
N VAL A 78 -19.28 8.41 7.08
CA VAL A 78 -20.00 9.03 5.95
C VAL A 78 -20.69 7.97 5.10
N GLU A 79 -21.52 8.39 4.14
CA GLU A 79 -22.01 7.49 3.10
C GLU A 79 -20.91 7.21 2.06
N HIS A 80 -20.96 6.02 1.45
CA HIS A 80 -19.96 5.63 0.47
C HIS A 80 -20.02 6.55 -0.77
N GLY A 81 -18.88 7.12 -1.15
CA GLY A 81 -18.78 8.12 -2.21
C GLY A 81 -18.88 9.58 -1.75
N VAL A 82 -19.06 9.83 -0.45
CA VAL A 82 -18.97 11.17 0.16
C VAL A 82 -17.59 11.40 0.74
N GLU A 83 -17.07 12.63 0.66
CA GLU A 83 -15.78 13.02 1.25
C GLU A 83 -15.80 12.78 2.78
N GLY A 84 -14.75 12.19 3.34
CA GLY A 84 -14.70 11.83 4.76
C GLY A 84 -13.70 10.72 5.07
N ASP A 85 -13.85 10.08 6.23
CA ASP A 85 -12.95 9.03 6.68
C ASP A 85 -13.37 7.66 6.14
N TYR A 86 -12.40 6.95 5.57
CA TYR A 86 -12.55 5.60 5.03
C TYR A 86 -11.49 4.68 5.59
N GLN A 87 -11.78 3.38 5.59
CA GLN A 87 -10.82 2.35 5.92
C GLN A 87 -10.66 1.39 4.74
N ASN A 88 -9.43 0.91 4.52
CA ASN A 88 -9.21 -0.12 3.51
C ASN A 88 -9.86 -1.45 3.93
N HIS A 89 -10.33 -2.22 2.96
CA HIS A 89 -10.77 -3.59 3.21
C HIS A 89 -9.62 -4.43 3.78
N PRO A 90 -9.87 -5.19 4.85
CA PRO A 90 -8.86 -6.01 5.51
C PRO A 90 -8.56 -7.25 4.67
N VAL A 91 -7.56 -7.17 3.79
CA VAL A 91 -7.05 -8.33 3.03
C VAL A 91 -5.74 -8.81 3.65
N PRO A 92 -5.65 -10.07 4.12
CA PRO A 92 -4.41 -10.64 4.62
C PRO A 92 -3.36 -10.74 3.51
N VAL A 93 -2.13 -10.35 3.83
CA VAL A 93 -0.95 -10.44 2.96
C VAL A 93 0.17 -11.16 3.70
N TRP A 94 1.04 -11.85 2.96
CA TRP A 94 2.30 -12.33 3.55
C TRP A 94 3.26 -11.16 3.65
N ALA A 95 3.95 -11.03 4.79
CA ALA A 95 4.98 -10.01 4.96
C ALA A 95 6.18 -10.54 5.73
N LYS A 96 7.35 -9.97 5.42
CA LYS A 96 8.63 -10.26 6.07
C LYS A 96 9.46 -8.99 6.16
N GLN A 97 10.06 -8.77 7.33
CA GLN A 97 11.06 -7.73 7.49
C GLN A 97 12.41 -8.20 6.93
N MET A 98 13.05 -7.34 6.14
CA MET A 98 14.35 -7.60 5.57
C MET A 98 15.45 -7.02 6.45
N ASN A 99 16.54 -7.75 6.64
CA ASN A 99 17.67 -7.36 7.50
C ASN A 99 18.88 -6.83 6.73
N ALA A 100 18.79 -6.75 5.41
CA ALA A 100 19.83 -6.24 4.52
C ALA A 100 19.18 -5.50 3.34
N PRO A 101 19.87 -4.51 2.71
CA PRO A 101 19.35 -3.83 1.52
C PRO A 101 19.08 -4.81 0.38
N PHE A 102 17.94 -4.64 -0.28
CA PHE A 102 17.42 -5.59 -1.24
C PHE A 102 16.69 -4.90 -2.39
N SER A 103 16.48 -5.64 -3.46
CA SER A 103 15.67 -5.22 -4.60
C SER A 103 14.88 -6.40 -5.14
N LEU A 104 13.69 -6.13 -5.67
CA LEU A 104 12.83 -7.12 -6.29
C LEU A 104 11.96 -6.48 -7.36
N ALA A 105 11.59 -7.25 -8.37
CA ALA A 105 10.55 -6.84 -9.30
C ALA A 105 9.20 -6.77 -8.57
N ARG A 106 8.44 -5.70 -8.77
CA ARG A 106 7.07 -5.56 -8.25
C ARG A 106 6.17 -6.68 -8.78
N CYS A 107 6.28 -6.92 -10.08
CA CYS A 107 5.66 -8.02 -10.79
C CYS A 107 6.52 -8.38 -12.01
N GLU A 108 6.19 -9.47 -12.71
CA GLU A 108 6.87 -9.85 -13.94
C GLU A 108 6.81 -8.71 -14.97
N GLY A 109 7.97 -8.25 -15.45
CA GLY A 109 8.08 -7.11 -16.38
C GLY A 109 7.75 -5.74 -15.80
N GLY A 110 7.44 -5.65 -14.49
CA GLY A 110 7.16 -4.40 -13.79
C GLY A 110 8.39 -3.69 -13.22
N ASP A 111 8.15 -2.59 -12.51
CA ASP A 111 9.22 -1.80 -11.88
C ASP A 111 10.02 -2.60 -10.86
N VAL A 112 11.31 -2.28 -10.72
CA VAL A 112 12.17 -2.82 -9.67
C VAL A 112 12.05 -1.95 -8.42
N LEU A 113 11.56 -2.53 -7.35
CA LEU A 113 11.48 -1.91 -6.03
C LEU A 113 12.83 -2.03 -5.33
N GLN A 114 13.21 -0.97 -4.62
CA GLN A 114 14.44 -0.88 -3.83
C GLN A 114 14.09 -0.71 -2.37
N GLY A 115 14.68 -1.54 -1.50
CA GLY A 115 14.43 -1.51 -0.06
C GLY A 115 15.74 -1.52 0.74
N GLN A 116 15.68 -0.93 1.92
CA GLN A 116 16.77 -0.88 2.89
C GLN A 116 16.65 -1.99 3.93
N ALA A 117 17.72 -2.18 4.70
CA ALA A 117 17.63 -2.99 5.90
C ALA A 117 16.61 -2.38 6.88
N GLY A 118 15.70 -3.20 7.39
CA GLY A 118 14.59 -2.79 8.26
C GLY A 118 13.26 -2.63 7.52
N ASP A 119 13.26 -2.52 6.20
CA ASP A 119 12.02 -2.43 5.41
C ASP A 119 11.30 -3.77 5.33
N TRP A 120 10.00 -3.69 5.07
CA TRP A 120 9.13 -4.85 4.92
C TRP A 120 8.84 -5.10 3.46
N VAL A 121 8.90 -6.38 3.08
CA VAL A 121 8.33 -6.88 1.82
C VAL A 121 6.95 -7.46 2.13
N MET A 122 5.96 -7.07 1.33
CA MET A 122 4.63 -7.68 1.32
C MET A 122 4.42 -8.42 0.01
N GLN A 123 3.72 -9.55 0.05
CA GLN A 123 3.23 -10.27 -1.12
C GLN A 123 1.71 -10.25 -1.12
N TYR A 124 1.13 -9.57 -2.11
CA TYR A 124 -0.32 -9.39 -2.28
C TYR A 124 -0.95 -10.56 -3.04
N ALA A 125 -0.22 -11.12 -4.01
CA ALA A 125 -0.57 -12.28 -4.81
C ALA A 125 0.73 -12.98 -5.28
N PRO A 126 0.67 -14.18 -5.87
CA PRO A 126 1.84 -14.78 -6.52
C PRO A 126 2.46 -13.78 -7.51
N ASN A 127 3.74 -13.47 -7.33
CA ASN A 127 4.49 -12.49 -8.13
C ASN A 127 3.96 -11.04 -8.08
N ASP A 128 3.23 -10.63 -7.03
CA ASP A 128 2.86 -9.22 -6.79
C ASP A 128 3.34 -8.78 -5.41
N TYR A 129 4.31 -7.86 -5.39
CA TYR A 129 5.01 -7.44 -4.20
C TYR A 129 4.95 -5.94 -3.95
N GLY A 130 5.11 -5.56 -2.68
CA GLY A 130 5.32 -4.17 -2.26
C GLY A 130 6.41 -4.06 -1.22
N ILE A 131 6.98 -2.86 -1.08
CA ILE A 131 7.91 -2.50 0.00
C ILE A 131 7.28 -1.39 0.83
N THR A 132 7.50 -1.41 2.15
CA THR A 132 7.24 -0.25 3.00
C THR A 132 8.24 -0.19 4.16
N GLU A 133 8.55 1.01 4.60
CA GLU A 133 9.41 1.23 5.76
C GLU A 133 8.80 0.68 7.05
N GLN A 134 9.65 0.33 8.01
CA GLN A 134 9.26 -0.18 9.35
C GLN A 134 8.22 0.72 10.03
N ILE A 135 8.45 2.05 10.05
CA ILE A 135 7.59 2.98 10.78
C ILE A 135 6.16 2.96 10.23
N ARG A 136 6.04 2.91 8.90
CA ARG A 136 4.76 2.84 8.22
C ARG A 136 4.13 1.46 8.36
N PHE A 137 4.92 0.39 8.24
CA PHE A 137 4.43 -0.97 8.45
C PHE A 137 3.78 -1.13 9.82
N ALA A 138 4.49 -0.73 10.89
CA ALA A 138 3.99 -0.80 12.26
C ALA A 138 2.74 0.05 12.48
N ALA A 139 2.62 1.20 11.80
CA ALA A 139 1.47 2.06 11.93
C ALA A 139 0.19 1.42 11.37
N VAL A 140 0.27 0.76 10.21
CA VAL A 140 -0.93 0.34 9.45
C VAL A 140 -1.12 -1.17 9.29
N TYR A 141 -0.15 -2.01 9.64
CA TYR A 141 -0.32 -3.46 9.56
C TYR A 141 -0.49 -4.07 10.96
N ARG A 142 -1.37 -5.05 11.06
CA ARG A 142 -1.59 -5.85 12.27
C ARG A 142 -1.38 -7.33 11.97
N PRO A 143 -0.83 -8.13 12.90
CA PRO A 143 -0.79 -9.58 12.73
C PRO A 143 -2.19 -10.12 12.43
N TRP A 144 -2.31 -10.97 11.42
CA TRP A 144 -3.56 -11.62 11.09
C TRP A 144 -3.62 -12.96 11.80
N THR A 145 -4.56 -13.08 12.74
CA THR A 145 -4.94 -14.36 13.36
C THR A 145 -6.23 -14.82 12.69
N ALA A 146 -6.18 -15.99 12.04
CA ALA A 146 -7.35 -16.63 11.43
C ALA A 146 -8.34 -17.14 12.49
#